data_AF-A0A5N6VG94-F1
#
_entry.id   AF-A0A5N6VG94-F1
#
_cell.length_a   1.000
_cell.length_b   1.000
_cell.length_c   1.000
_cell.angle_alpha   90.00
_cell.angle_beta   90.00
_cell.angle_gamma   90.00
#
_symmetry.space_group_name_H-M   'P 1'
#
loop_
_entity.id
_entity.type
_entity.pdbx_description
1 polymer ?
#
loop_
_entity_poly.entity_id
_entity_poly.type
_entity_poly.pdbx_seq_one_letter_code
_entity_poly.pdbx_strand_id
1 'polypeptide(L)'
;MKFLASTKQFTLRYVPKHVISPIASRYLASPINPIRFKIQHLYATRDRTTLWWRVSLQHLQQQKRVVRSWCARRVRVAFQRALKERGFDTEGRRIRPSSGESAAVSEGYGDNLVGSVDILVRPQCVQENYATVQADMNSLVDSLIQNRNKGDNPKTVRNEGVKVSIKNSQRNNSSSN
;
A
#
# COMPACT_ATOMS: atom_id res chain seq x y z
N MET A 1 3.95 -7.21 -7.14
CA MET A 1 4.86 -6.05 -6.97
C MET A 1 4.48 -5.28 -5.71
N LYS A 2 5.45 -4.63 -5.04
CA LYS A 2 5.19 -3.71 -3.92
C LYS A 2 5.03 -2.31 -4.50
N PHE A 3 3.92 -1.63 -4.20
CA PHE A 3 3.69 -0.24 -4.62
C PHE A 3 4.06 0.71 -3.50
N LEU A 4 4.75 1.79 -3.85
CA LEU A 4 5.17 2.81 -2.91
C LEU A 4 4.83 4.17 -3.51
N ALA A 5 4.01 4.94 -2.78
CA ALA A 5 3.73 6.33 -3.08
C ALA A 5 4.12 7.17 -1.87
N SER A 6 4.68 8.35 -2.10
CA SER A 6 5.07 9.25 -1.03
C SER A 6 4.59 10.66 -1.35
N THR A 7 4.08 11.33 -0.33
CA THR A 7 3.85 12.78 -0.34
C THR A 7 4.76 13.42 0.71
N LYS A 8 4.60 14.74 0.89
CA LYS A 8 5.28 15.49 1.94
C LYS A 8 4.96 14.94 3.33
N GLN A 9 3.71 14.50 3.54
CA GLN A 9 3.19 14.14 4.86
C GLN A 9 3.12 12.63 5.11
N PHE A 10 3.03 11.82 4.04
CA PHE A 10 2.80 10.38 4.16
C PHE A 10 3.72 9.55 3.27
N THR A 11 3.84 8.27 3.62
CA THR A 11 4.35 7.25 2.71
C THR A 11 3.40 6.07 2.76
N LEU A 12 2.81 5.76 1.62
CA LEU A 12 1.89 4.65 1.44
C LEU A 12 2.65 3.47 0.85
N ARG A 13 2.59 2.33 1.54
CA ARG A 13 3.14 1.06 1.08
C ARG A 13 1.97 0.11 0.84
N TYR A 14 1.82 -0.35 -0.39
CA TYR A 14 0.79 -1.31 -0.77
C TYR A 14 1.39 -2.62 -1.24
N VAL A 15 0.78 -3.71 -0.79
CA VAL A 15 1.10 -5.08 -1.21
C VAL A 15 -0.22 -5.75 -1.59
N PRO A 16 -0.36 -6.32 -2.80
CA PRO A 16 -1.60 -6.99 -3.21
C PRO A 16 -1.97 -8.22 -2.38
N LYS A 17 -1.00 -8.79 -1.66
CA LYS A 17 -1.19 -9.90 -0.73
C LYS A 17 -1.49 -9.38 0.67
N HIS A 18 -2.30 -10.13 1.42
CA HIS A 18 -2.53 -9.88 2.84
C HIS A 18 -1.27 -10.20 3.65
N VAL A 19 -0.72 -9.20 4.29
CA VAL A 19 0.49 -9.31 5.11
C VAL A 19 0.13 -9.02 6.56
N ILE A 20 0.56 -9.92 7.45
CA ILE A 20 0.41 -9.73 8.90
C ILE A 20 1.19 -8.49 9.33
N SER A 21 0.60 -7.69 10.21
CA SER A 21 1.28 -6.50 10.72
C SER A 21 2.59 -6.85 11.45
N PRO A 22 3.69 -6.07 11.32
CA PRO A 22 4.93 -6.32 12.04
C PRO A 22 4.75 -6.44 13.56
N ILE A 23 3.80 -5.68 14.13
CA ILE A 23 3.45 -5.78 15.55
C ILE A 23 2.85 -7.15 15.86
N ALA A 24 1.89 -7.61 15.05
CA ALA A 24 1.27 -8.92 15.21
C ALA A 24 2.27 -10.06 14.96
N SER A 25 3.14 -9.91 13.95
CA SER A 25 4.21 -10.85 13.63
C SER A 25 5.17 -11.03 14.80
N ARG A 26 5.49 -9.94 15.55
CA ARG A 26 6.33 -10.03 16.76
C ARG A 26 5.71 -10.93 17.82
N TYR A 27 4.40 -10.82 18.05
CA TYR A 27 3.70 -11.67 19.01
C TYR A 27 3.62 -13.12 18.54
N LEU A 28 3.40 -13.36 17.24
CA LEU A 28 3.35 -14.72 16.69
C LEU A 28 4.72 -15.41 16.72
N ALA A 29 5.80 -14.66 16.54
CA ALA A 29 7.17 -15.18 16.61
C ALA A 29 7.62 -15.52 18.03
N SER A 30 6.96 -15.00 19.07
CA SER A 30 7.27 -15.31 20.47
C SER A 30 6.40 -16.48 20.95
N PRO A 31 6.96 -17.69 21.13
CA PRO A 31 6.16 -18.86 21.55
C PRO A 31 5.58 -18.70 22.97
N ILE A 32 6.21 -17.87 23.80
CA ILE A 32 5.85 -17.66 25.21
C ILE A 32 4.66 -16.70 25.35
N ASN A 33 4.39 -15.85 24.36
CA ASN A 33 3.37 -14.83 24.51
C ASN A 33 1.94 -15.43 24.40
N PRO A 34 1.10 -15.37 25.45
CA PRO A 34 -0.23 -16.00 25.43
C PRO A 34 -1.17 -15.36 24.40
N ILE A 35 -0.95 -14.09 24.03
CA ILE A 35 -1.80 -13.37 23.05
C ILE A 35 -1.63 -13.95 21.63
N ARG A 36 -0.56 -14.73 21.36
CA ARG A 36 -0.28 -15.32 20.04
C ARG A 36 -1.46 -16.11 19.48
N PHE A 37 -2.14 -16.91 20.31
CA PHE A 37 -3.25 -17.76 19.85
C PHE A 37 -4.43 -16.92 19.36
N LYS A 38 -4.75 -15.84 20.10
CA LYS A 38 -5.79 -14.89 19.70
C LYS A 38 -5.44 -14.18 18.40
N ILE A 39 -4.18 -13.75 18.25
CA ILE A 39 -3.71 -13.10 17.02
C ILE A 39 -3.73 -14.08 15.85
N GLN A 40 -3.27 -15.32 16.04
CA GLN A 40 -3.28 -16.36 15.03
C GLN A 40 -4.70 -16.64 14.54
N HIS A 41 -5.63 -16.84 15.48
CA HIS A 41 -7.05 -17.02 15.15
C HIS A 41 -7.62 -15.81 14.41
N LEU A 42 -7.36 -14.58 14.89
CA LEU A 42 -7.82 -13.35 14.24
C LEU A 42 -7.38 -13.27 12.78
N TYR A 43 -6.10 -13.55 12.48
CA TYR A 43 -5.60 -13.49 11.10
C TYR A 43 -6.01 -14.70 10.25
N ALA A 44 -6.31 -15.84 10.87
CA ALA A 44 -6.84 -17.01 10.17
C ALA A 44 -8.30 -16.80 9.71
N THR A 45 -9.12 -16.14 10.52
CA THR A 45 -10.56 -15.91 10.24
C THR A 45 -10.86 -14.57 9.57
N ARG A 46 -9.88 -13.65 9.49
CA ARG A 46 -10.08 -12.35 8.87
C ARG A 46 -10.38 -12.46 7.37
N ASP A 47 -11.38 -11.70 6.93
CA ASP A 47 -11.84 -11.69 5.55
C ASP A 47 -10.70 -11.29 4.58
N ARG A 48 -10.42 -12.17 3.61
CA ARG A 48 -9.38 -11.99 2.58
C ARG A 48 -9.88 -11.20 1.38
N THR A 49 -11.15 -10.83 1.35
CA THR A 49 -11.75 -10.06 0.26
C THR A 49 -11.64 -8.55 0.50
N THR A 50 -11.04 -8.17 1.63
CA THR A 50 -10.93 -6.78 2.12
C THR A 50 -9.50 -6.24 2.05
N LEU A 51 -9.40 -4.92 2.13
CA LEU A 51 -8.16 -4.17 2.30
C LEU A 51 -7.74 -4.15 3.77
N TRP A 52 -6.60 -4.76 4.07
CA TRP A 52 -6.02 -4.70 5.40
C TRP A 52 -5.10 -3.49 5.50
N TRP A 53 -5.63 -2.38 6.00
CA TRP A 53 -4.85 -1.16 6.13
C TRP A 53 -4.54 -0.80 7.58
N ARG A 54 -3.44 -0.08 7.79
CA ARG A 54 -3.08 0.50 9.08
C ARG A 54 -2.38 1.84 8.91
N VAL A 55 -2.34 2.59 10.01
CA VAL A 55 -1.56 3.83 10.13
C VAL A 55 -0.39 3.59 11.09
N SER A 56 0.82 3.76 10.58
CA SER A 56 2.07 3.65 11.34
C SER A 56 2.58 5.03 11.75
N LEU A 57 2.85 5.17 13.05
CA LEU A 57 3.33 6.42 13.68
C LEU A 57 4.80 6.29 14.11
N GLN A 58 5.57 5.41 13.46
CA GLN A 58 6.96 5.12 13.84
C GLN A 58 7.85 6.37 13.80
N HIS A 59 7.61 7.32 12.89
CA HIS A 59 8.37 8.56 12.83
C HIS A 59 7.91 9.63 13.83
N LEU A 60 6.83 9.38 14.57
CA LEU A 60 6.28 10.31 15.57
C LEU A 60 6.58 9.87 17.01
N GLN A 61 7.45 8.90 17.24
CA GLN A 61 7.71 8.36 18.59
C GLN A 61 8.22 9.44 19.57
N GLN A 62 8.97 10.42 19.08
CA GLN A 62 9.47 11.56 19.86
C GLN A 62 8.35 12.53 20.28
N GLN A 63 7.21 12.53 19.60
CA GLN A 63 6.09 13.42 19.92
C GLN A 63 5.26 12.90 21.09
N LYS A 64 4.62 13.80 21.84
CA LYS A 64 3.75 13.43 22.97
C LYS A 64 2.63 12.47 22.52
N ARG A 65 2.20 11.59 23.43
CA ARG A 65 1.14 10.58 23.17
C ARG A 65 -0.14 11.22 22.59
N VAL A 66 -0.54 12.38 23.11
CA VAL A 66 -1.72 13.13 22.65
C VAL A 66 -1.57 13.52 21.17
N VAL A 67 -0.41 14.04 20.78
CA VAL A 67 -0.09 14.41 19.40
C VAL A 67 -0.11 13.20 18.48
N ARG A 68 0.48 12.07 18.91
CA ARG A 68 0.45 10.82 18.14
C ARG A 68 -0.98 10.32 17.92
N SER A 69 -1.80 10.32 18.97
CA SER A 69 -3.21 9.89 18.91
C SER A 69 -4.02 10.79 17.97
N TRP A 70 -3.85 12.11 18.11
CA TRP A 70 -4.50 13.11 17.28
C TRP A 70 -4.13 12.96 15.80
N CYS A 71 -2.84 12.83 15.49
CA CYS A 71 -2.36 12.57 14.13
C CYS A 71 -2.93 11.27 13.55
N ALA A 72 -2.94 10.20 14.34
CA ALA A 72 -3.49 8.93 13.89
C ALA A 72 -4.98 9.02 13.58
N ARG A 73 -5.74 9.75 14.39
CA ARG A 73 -7.18 9.95 14.19
C ARG A 73 -7.45 10.70 12.90
N ARG A 74 -6.80 11.86 12.69
CA ARG A 74 -7.01 12.66 11.47
C ARG A 74 -6.63 11.91 10.19
N VAL A 75 -5.53 11.14 10.22
CA VAL A 75 -5.10 10.35 9.06
C VAL A 75 -6.09 9.23 8.73
N ARG A 76 -6.60 8.53 9.75
CA ARG A 76 -7.65 7.51 9.53
C ARG A 76 -8.91 8.11 8.93
N VAL A 77 -9.38 9.23 9.47
CA VAL A 77 -10.55 9.93 8.94
C VAL A 77 -10.31 10.39 7.50
N ALA A 78 -9.14 10.95 7.22
CA ALA A 78 -8.81 11.41 5.87
C ALA A 78 -8.77 10.28 4.85
N PHE A 79 -8.18 9.14 5.22
CA PHE A 79 -8.13 7.95 4.37
C PHE A 79 -9.50 7.35 4.13
N GLN A 80 -10.34 7.23 5.17
CA GLN A 80 -11.71 6.73 5.04
C GLN A 80 -12.57 7.64 4.15
N ARG A 81 -12.43 8.96 4.28
CA ARG A 81 -13.11 9.93 3.41
C ARG A 81 -12.65 9.79 1.96
N ALA A 82 -11.34 9.72 1.74
CA ALA A 82 -10.77 9.56 0.40
C ALA A 82 -11.26 8.27 -0.28
N LEU A 83 -11.38 7.16 0.46
CA LEU A 83 -11.96 5.90 -0.05
C LEU A 83 -13.45 6.07 -0.39
N LYS A 84 -14.22 6.66 0.52
CA LYS A 84 -15.67 6.85 0.35
C LYS A 84 -16.01 7.73 -0.86
N GLU A 85 -15.27 8.81 -1.05
CA GLU A 85 -15.39 9.70 -2.22
C GLU A 85 -15.18 8.96 -3.55
N ARG A 86 -14.41 7.87 -3.54
CA ARG A 86 -14.11 7.04 -4.71
C ARG A 86 -15.01 5.80 -4.82
N GLY A 87 -16.07 5.73 -4.01
CA GLY A 87 -17.03 4.63 -4.02
C GLY A 87 -16.54 3.36 -3.32
N PHE A 88 -15.59 3.47 -2.39
CA PHE A 88 -15.15 2.35 -1.56
C PHE A 88 -15.59 2.50 -0.10
N ASP A 89 -15.89 1.39 0.53
CA ASP A 89 -16.08 1.31 1.97
C ASP A 89 -14.74 1.41 2.70
N THR A 90 -14.80 1.60 4.02
CA THR A 90 -13.64 1.65 4.92
C THR A 90 -12.75 0.40 4.86
N GLU A 91 -13.31 -0.74 4.43
CA GLU A 91 -12.58 -2.00 4.20
C GLU A 91 -12.11 -2.18 2.75
N GLY A 92 -12.29 -1.20 1.87
CA GLY A 92 -11.89 -1.28 0.46
C GLY A 92 -12.85 -2.06 -0.45
N ARG A 93 -14.02 -2.47 0.06
CA ARG A 93 -15.10 -3.04 -0.77
C ARG A 93 -15.74 -1.95 -1.61
N ARG A 94 -16.12 -2.22 -2.86
CA ARG A 94 -16.81 -1.22 -3.68
C ARG A 94 -18.26 -1.08 -3.22
N ILE A 95 -18.70 0.16 -2.97
CA ILE A 95 -20.08 0.49 -2.61
C ILE A 95 -20.88 0.55 -3.92
N ARG A 96 -21.75 -0.44 -4.17
CA ARG A 96 -22.64 -0.41 -5.33
C ARG A 96 -23.66 0.72 -5.15
N PRO A 97 -23.92 1.57 -6.15
CA PRO A 97 -25.03 2.50 -6.07
C PRO A 97 -26.35 1.71 -6.03
N SER A 98 -27.22 2.07 -5.09
CA SER A 98 -28.53 1.45 -4.84
C SER A 98 -29.56 1.68 -5.96
N SER A 99 -29.21 2.36 -7.05
CA SER A 99 -30.14 2.76 -8.11
C SER A 99 -30.06 1.80 -9.30
N GLY A 100 -30.92 0.80 -9.30
CA GLY A 100 -31.86 0.45 -10.39
C GLY A 100 -31.47 0.38 -11.87
N GLU A 101 -30.22 0.62 -12.29
CA GLU A 101 -29.83 0.54 -13.69
C GLU A 101 -28.79 -0.55 -13.91
N SER A 102 -29.15 -1.44 -14.83
CA SER A 102 -28.44 -2.61 -15.32
C SER A 102 -27.07 -2.26 -15.90
N ALA A 103 -26.11 -1.91 -15.05
CA ALA A 103 -24.70 -1.95 -15.41
C ALA A 103 -24.24 -3.41 -15.30
N ALA A 104 -23.88 -3.98 -16.46
CA ALA A 104 -23.39 -5.33 -16.65
C ALA A 104 -22.57 -5.81 -15.45
N VAL A 105 -23.09 -6.85 -14.84
CA VAL A 105 -22.56 -7.50 -13.65
C VAL A 105 -21.18 -8.08 -13.99
N SER A 106 -20.12 -7.36 -13.66
CA SER A 106 -18.92 -8.04 -13.22
C SER A 106 -19.14 -8.42 -11.77
N GLU A 107 -19.73 -9.59 -11.55
CA GLU A 107 -19.82 -10.31 -10.26
C GLU A 107 -18.42 -10.78 -9.79
N GLY A 108 -17.38 -10.06 -10.19
CA GLY A 108 -16.02 -10.35 -9.86
C GLY A 108 -15.63 -9.62 -8.58
N TYR A 109 -15.17 -10.40 -7.61
CA TYR A 109 -14.17 -9.99 -6.61
C TYR A 109 -13.04 -9.09 -7.15
N GLY A 110 -12.85 -9.07 -8.48
CA GLY A 110 -11.90 -8.24 -9.22
C GLY A 110 -12.08 -6.73 -9.08
N ASP A 111 -13.19 -6.22 -8.51
CA ASP A 111 -13.39 -4.77 -8.33
C ASP A 111 -13.10 -4.22 -6.90
N ASN A 112 -12.88 -5.09 -5.91
CA ASN A 112 -12.52 -4.65 -4.56
C ASN A 112 -11.03 -4.26 -4.43
N LEU A 113 -10.73 -3.27 -3.60
CA LEU A 113 -9.36 -3.02 -3.14
C LEU A 113 -8.98 -4.11 -2.15
N VAL A 114 -8.13 -5.05 -2.60
CA VAL A 114 -7.67 -6.18 -1.80
C VAL A 114 -6.17 -6.04 -1.52
N GLY A 115 -5.74 -6.55 -0.36
CA GLY A 115 -4.33 -6.67 0.01
C GLY A 115 -4.02 -5.98 1.32
N SER A 116 -2.82 -5.42 1.44
CA SER A 116 -2.37 -4.72 2.64
C SER A 116 -1.78 -3.36 2.35
N VAL A 117 -2.18 -2.36 3.15
CA VAL A 117 -1.71 -0.98 3.07
C VAL A 117 -1.10 -0.56 4.41
N ASP A 118 0.09 0.02 4.37
CA ASP A 118 0.72 0.66 5.52
C ASP A 118 0.92 2.14 5.21
N ILE A 119 0.25 3.00 5.97
CA ILE A 119 0.33 4.45 5.86
C ILE A 119 1.30 4.94 6.93
N LEU A 120 2.53 5.27 6.53
CA LEU A 120 3.52 5.84 7.43
C LEU A 120 3.31 7.35 7.50
N VAL A 121 3.05 7.85 8.71
CA VAL A 121 2.90 9.28 8.96
C VAL A 121 4.27 9.90 9.19
N ARG A 122 4.58 10.99 8.48
CA ARG A 122 5.81 11.75 8.65
C ARG A 122 5.59 12.91 9.66
N PRO A 123 6.66 13.40 10.33
CA PRO A 123 6.56 14.49 11.30
C PRO A 123 5.88 15.76 10.81
N GLN A 124 6.01 16.05 9.50
CA GLN A 124 5.43 17.23 8.85
C GLN A 124 3.89 17.27 9.02
N CYS A 125 3.22 16.12 9.08
CA CYS A 125 1.77 16.04 9.24
C CYS A 125 1.26 16.74 10.52
N VAL A 126 2.09 16.91 11.55
CA VAL A 126 1.69 17.52 12.83
C VAL A 126 1.33 19.00 12.67
N GLN A 127 2.11 19.73 11.88
CA GLN A 127 1.98 21.19 11.72
C GLN A 127 1.02 21.59 10.60
N GLU A 128 0.67 20.63 9.73
CA GLU A 128 -0.08 20.89 8.52
C GLU A 128 -1.59 20.99 8.79
N ASN A 129 -2.27 21.82 8.00
CA ASN A 129 -3.72 21.96 8.03
C ASN A 129 -4.41 20.65 7.60
N TYR A 130 -5.60 20.38 8.13
CA TYR A 130 -6.41 19.24 7.75
C TYR A 130 -6.79 19.24 6.28
N ALA A 131 -7.07 20.41 5.67
CA ALA A 131 -7.36 20.50 4.24
C ALA A 131 -6.20 19.95 3.38
N THR A 132 -4.97 20.35 3.70
CA THR A 132 -3.76 19.85 3.04
C THR A 132 -3.57 18.35 3.27
N VAL A 133 -3.78 17.87 4.50
CA VAL A 133 -3.75 16.42 4.82
C VAL A 133 -4.74 15.63 3.97
N GLN A 134 -5.96 16.16 3.81
CA GLN A 134 -6.99 15.51 2.99
C GLN A 134 -6.59 15.48 1.51
N ALA A 135 -6.07 16.58 0.97
CA ALA A 135 -5.63 16.67 -0.42
C ALA A 135 -4.48 15.68 -0.71
N ASP A 136 -3.46 15.63 0.16
CA ASP A 136 -2.35 14.67 0.07
C ASP A 136 -2.88 13.23 0.09
N MET A 137 -3.85 12.93 0.98
CA MET A 137 -4.43 11.61 1.09
C MET A 137 -5.25 11.24 -0.14
N ASN A 138 -6.02 12.18 -0.70
CA ASN A 138 -6.79 11.99 -1.93
C ASN A 138 -5.86 11.58 -3.07
N SER A 139 -4.78 12.34 -3.30
CA SER A 139 -3.76 12.02 -4.32
C SER A 139 -3.11 10.63 -4.12
N LEU A 140 -2.87 10.24 -2.86
CA LEU A 140 -2.33 8.92 -2.54
C LEU A 140 -3.30 7.78 -2.86
N VAL A 141 -4.59 7.96 -2.56
CA VAL A 141 -5.62 6.95 -2.87
C VAL A 141 -5.84 6.84 -4.37
N ASP A 142 -5.82 7.96 -5.11
CA ASP A 142 -5.85 7.94 -6.57
C ASP A 142 -4.68 7.14 -7.15
N SER A 143 -3.47 7.41 -6.65
CA SER A 143 -2.26 6.70 -7.06
C SER A 143 -2.35 5.19 -6.76
N LEU A 144 -2.95 4.82 -5.61
CA LEU A 144 -3.20 3.43 -5.23
C LEU A 144 -4.14 2.72 -6.21
N ILE A 145 -5.26 3.35 -6.56
CA ILE A 145 -6.27 2.79 -7.47
C ILE A 145 -5.71 2.69 -8.89
N GLN A 146 -5.02 3.74 -9.37
CA GLN A 146 -4.37 3.70 -10.67
C GLN A 146 -3.32 2.58 -10.77
N ASN A 147 -2.54 2.37 -9.71
CA ASN A 147 -1.56 1.28 -9.69
C ASN A 147 -2.23 -0.10 -9.72
N ARG A 148 -3.37 -0.26 -9.07
CA ARG A 148 -4.16 -1.49 -9.15
C ARG A 148 -4.63 -1.76 -10.58
N ASN A 149 -5.21 -0.76 -11.25
CA ASN A 149 -5.68 -0.89 -12.64
C ASN A 149 -4.53 -1.17 -13.63
N LYS A 150 -3.32 -0.66 -13.34
CA LYS A 150 -2.11 -0.98 -14.13
C LYS A 150 -1.59 -2.40 -13.92
N GLY A 151 -1.93 -3.06 -12.82
CA GLY A 151 -1.54 -4.45 -12.54
C GLY A 151 -2.26 -5.48 -13.41
N ASP A 152 -3.44 -5.14 -13.94
CA ASP A 152 -4.23 -5.98 -14.85
C ASP A 152 -3.77 -5.91 -16.31
N ASN A 153 -3.05 -4.84 -16.69
CA ASN A 153 -2.41 -4.72 -17.99
C ASN A 153 -0.92 -5.04 -17.83
N PRO A 154 -0.47 -6.29 -18.13
CA PRO A 154 0.95 -6.57 -18.12
C PRO A 154 1.62 -5.65 -19.13
N LYS A 155 2.44 -4.70 -18.65
CA LYS A 155 3.29 -3.91 -19.52
C LYS A 155 4.21 -4.87 -20.26
N THR A 156 3.94 -5.11 -21.53
CA THR A 156 4.90 -5.66 -22.48
C THR A 156 6.18 -4.86 -22.34
N VAL A 157 7.21 -5.48 -21.78
CA VAL A 157 8.55 -4.90 -21.71
C VAL A 157 9.02 -4.75 -23.16
N ARG A 158 8.92 -3.54 -23.72
CA ARG A 158 9.63 -3.19 -24.93
C ARG A 158 11.11 -3.15 -24.56
N ASN A 159 11.82 -4.22 -24.89
CA ASN A 159 13.27 -4.25 -24.85
C ASN A 159 13.80 -3.24 -25.87
N GLU A 160 14.11 -2.02 -25.42
CA GLU A 160 14.92 -1.11 -26.22
C GLU A 160 16.37 -1.59 -26.19
N GLY A 161 16.86 -1.91 -27.38
CA GLY A 161 18.11 -2.63 -27.61
C GLY A 161 19.32 -1.97 -26.96
N VAL A 162 19.95 -2.72 -26.05
CA VAL A 162 21.36 -2.50 -25.72
C VAL A 162 22.17 -2.94 -26.94
N LYS A 163 22.65 -1.97 -27.73
CA LYS A 163 23.72 -2.20 -28.71
C LYS A 163 24.97 -2.62 -27.94
N VAL A 164 25.25 -3.92 -27.93
CA VAL A 164 26.51 -4.47 -27.45
C VAL A 164 27.60 -4.07 -28.46
N SER A 165 28.46 -3.14 -28.07
CA SER A 165 29.68 -2.82 -28.82
C SER A 165 30.71 -3.91 -28.55
N ILE A 166 30.88 -4.82 -29.50
CA ILE A 166 31.94 -5.85 -29.48
C ILE A 166 33.23 -5.17 -29.94
N LYS A 167 34.12 -4.84 -29.01
CA LYS A 167 35.51 -4.51 -29.34
C LYS A 167 36.29 -5.81 -29.54
N ASN A 168 36.57 -6.15 -30.79
CA ASN A 168 37.57 -7.15 -31.17
C ASN A 168 38.96 -6.69 -30.67
N SER A 169 39.56 -7.43 -29.74
CA SER A 169 40.99 -7.32 -29.46
C SER A 169 41.72 -8.39 -30.25
N GLN A 170 42.55 -7.94 -31.19
CA GLN A 170 43.36 -8.78 -32.05
C GLN A 170 44.37 -9.59 -31.24
N ARG A 171 44.41 -10.90 -31.54
CA ARG A 171 45.54 -11.80 -31.29
C ARG A 171 46.77 -11.26 -32.01
N ASN A 172 47.85 -11.01 -31.27
CA ASN A 172 49.20 -11.01 -31.85
C ASN A 172 49.93 -12.24 -31.32
N ASN A 173 50.12 -13.20 -32.22
CA ASN A 173 51.14 -14.24 -32.10
C ASN A 173 52.51 -13.59 -32.33
N SER A 174 53.48 -13.89 -31.49
CA SER A 174 54.90 -13.85 -31.86
C SER A 174 55.65 -14.91 -31.06
N SER A 175 56.02 -15.95 -31.79
CA SER A 175 56.92 -17.03 -31.38
C SER A 175 58.40 -16.60 -31.49
N SER A 176 59.25 -17.30 -30.73
CA SER A 176 60.72 -17.45 -30.90
C SER A 176 61.57 -16.28 -30.37
N ASN A 177 62.67 -16.45 -29.61
CA ASN A 177 63.62 -17.56 -29.43
C ASN A 177 63.91 -17.89 -27.97
#